data_AF-A0AA38PVP9-F1
#
_entry.id   AF-A0AA38PVP9-F1
#
_cell.length_a   1.000
_cell.length_b   1.000
_cell.length_c   1.000
_cell.angle_alpha   90.00
_cell.angle_beta   90.00
_cell.angle_gamma   90.00
#
_symmetry.space_group_name_H-M   'P 1'
#
loop_
_entity.id
_entity.type
_entity.pdbx_description
1 polymer ?
#
loop_
_entity_poly.entity_id
_entity_poly.type
_entity_poly.pdbx_seq_one_letter_code
_entity_poly.pdbx_strand_id
1 'polypeptide(L)'
;MLTKTVIAMNDTPLPAFPAIGGDDAIDLSLAIYVPHLSGADLPGRYSSDRLAELGNQALNLTVTQYLFSKQPPLDAEKIAEERESILEEDTILAWLDLYPTEKQRYLARYPNLNRKEMCLFFLSYIGAVFVSNGMSTHPILANWIGDLILKADIRISIISGDEPSSSAHKSPPPVYISGSSYSLTTPPLTPANSPPSSPSSAGPSPLTRDKTLLLVNQIARQKGVDIQYVDERKGGLDHVPEWVVHCLMDGQEKGCGRGSNKRIAKIQAAREAYMAMGWND
;
A
#
# COMPACT_ATOMS: atom_id res chain seq x y z
N MET A 1 -12.27 18.91 -47.70
CA MET A 1 -13.13 18.88 -46.49
C MET A 1 -13.29 17.43 -46.05
N LEU A 2 -12.49 16.98 -45.10
CA LEU A 2 -12.75 15.76 -44.34
C LEU A 2 -12.39 16.06 -42.89
N THR A 3 -13.38 15.80 -42.06
CA THR A 3 -13.60 16.27 -40.70
C THR A 3 -12.53 15.80 -39.71
N LYS A 4 -11.99 16.78 -38.97
CA LYS A 4 -11.16 16.60 -37.79
C LYS A 4 -12.03 15.94 -36.72
N THR A 5 -11.81 14.66 -36.43
CA THR A 5 -12.45 13.96 -35.31
C THR A 5 -11.93 14.60 -34.03
N VAL A 6 -12.71 15.52 -33.48
CA VAL A 6 -12.55 16.00 -32.10
C VAL A 6 -13.04 14.85 -31.22
N ILE A 7 -12.10 14.04 -30.73
CA ILE A 7 -12.39 13.08 -29.67
C ILE A 7 -12.72 13.92 -28.44
N ALA A 8 -13.98 13.89 -28.01
CA ALA A 8 -14.38 14.41 -26.72
C ALA A 8 -13.68 13.58 -25.62
N MET A 9 -12.50 14.01 -25.18
CA MET A 9 -11.67 13.35 -24.15
C MET A 9 -12.19 13.58 -22.72
N ASN A 10 -13.49 13.82 -22.53
CA ASN A 10 -14.07 14.17 -21.22
C ASN A 10 -14.61 12.97 -20.42
N ASP A 11 -14.62 11.76 -20.98
CA ASP A 11 -15.21 10.56 -20.35
C ASP A 11 -14.21 9.40 -20.18
N THR A 12 -12.93 9.69 -19.88
CA THR A 12 -12.06 8.60 -19.40
C THR A 12 -12.44 8.27 -17.95
N PRO A 13 -12.97 7.06 -17.67
CA PRO A 13 -13.33 6.69 -16.30
C PRO A 13 -12.12 6.85 -15.38
N LEU A 14 -12.36 7.29 -14.14
CA LEU A 14 -11.32 7.35 -13.12
C LEU A 14 -10.67 5.97 -12.97
N PRO A 15 -9.33 5.90 -12.93
CA PRO A 15 -8.68 4.61 -12.72
C PRO A 15 -9.11 4.07 -11.35
N ALA A 16 -9.35 2.77 -11.27
CA ALA A 16 -9.79 2.15 -10.02
C ALA A 16 -8.69 2.26 -8.95
N PHE A 17 -9.10 2.43 -7.69
CA PHE A 17 -8.18 2.44 -6.56
C PHE A 17 -7.56 1.03 -6.38
N PRO A 18 -6.23 0.85 -6.44
CA PRO A 18 -5.62 -0.48 -6.54
C PRO A 18 -5.85 -1.39 -5.33
N ALA A 19 -6.56 -2.51 -5.50
CA ALA A 19 -6.87 -3.40 -4.38
C ALA A 19 -5.63 -3.89 -3.60
N ILE A 20 -5.75 -3.92 -2.27
CA ILE A 20 -4.77 -4.54 -1.38
C ILE A 20 -5.16 -6.02 -1.23
N GLY A 21 -4.45 -6.90 -1.93
CA GLY A 21 -4.72 -8.34 -1.94
C GLY A 21 -3.75 -9.18 -1.11
N GLY A 22 -3.99 -10.49 -1.08
CA GLY A 22 -3.09 -11.50 -0.51
C GLY A 22 -3.31 -11.82 0.97
N ASP A 23 -2.50 -12.75 1.48
CA ASP A 23 -2.63 -13.30 2.84
C ASP A 23 -2.50 -12.24 3.95
N ASP A 24 -1.77 -11.16 3.65
CA ASP A 24 -1.49 -10.05 4.58
C ASP A 24 -2.48 -8.86 4.44
N ALA A 25 -3.53 -8.98 3.58
CA ALA A 25 -4.42 -7.87 3.25
C ALA A 25 -5.09 -7.20 4.47
N ILE A 26 -5.46 -8.00 5.47
CA ILE A 26 -6.10 -7.52 6.71
C ILE A 26 -5.08 -6.71 7.54
N ASP A 27 -3.86 -7.22 7.68
CA ASP A 27 -2.81 -6.58 8.47
C ASP A 27 -2.33 -5.28 7.82
N LEU A 28 -2.28 -5.23 6.49
CA LEU A 28 -2.00 -4.03 5.70
C LEU A 28 -3.12 -2.99 5.82
N SER A 29 -4.37 -3.41 5.69
CA SER A 29 -5.53 -2.52 5.85
C SER A 29 -5.61 -1.94 7.25
N LEU A 30 -5.33 -2.76 8.27
CA LEU A 30 -5.23 -2.30 9.67
C LEU A 30 -4.12 -1.26 9.86
N ALA A 31 -2.95 -1.47 9.25
CA ALA A 31 -1.84 -0.53 9.33
C ALA A 31 -2.16 0.82 8.68
N ILE A 32 -2.93 0.83 7.59
CA ILE A 32 -3.33 2.05 6.87
C ILE A 32 -4.44 2.80 7.62
N TYR A 33 -5.55 2.13 7.95
CA TYR A 33 -6.75 2.80 8.46
C TYR A 33 -6.75 2.98 9.99
N VAL A 34 -5.74 2.49 10.70
CA VAL A 34 -5.60 2.65 12.15
C VAL A 34 -4.14 2.99 12.57
N PRO A 35 -3.55 4.10 12.07
CA PRO A 35 -2.11 4.40 12.21
C PRO A 35 -1.64 4.70 13.64
N HIS A 36 -2.49 5.19 14.53
CA HIS A 36 -2.10 5.55 15.91
C HIS A 36 -1.95 4.36 16.86
N LEU A 37 -2.03 3.13 16.35
CA LEU A 37 -1.59 1.96 17.10
C LEU A 37 -0.05 1.92 17.08
N SER A 38 0.58 2.81 17.87
CA SER A 38 2.02 2.97 17.96
C SER A 38 2.78 1.64 18.08
N GLY A 39 3.95 1.57 17.44
CA GLY A 39 4.74 0.38 17.13
C GLY A 39 5.23 -0.50 18.29
N ALA A 40 4.84 -0.20 19.53
CA ALA A 40 5.02 -1.09 20.68
C ALA A 40 3.87 -2.10 20.85
N ASP A 41 2.67 -1.80 20.33
CA ASP A 41 1.45 -2.60 20.56
C ASP A 41 0.91 -3.30 19.29
N LEU A 42 1.49 -3.07 18.11
CA LEU A 42 1.20 -3.84 16.89
C LEU A 42 2.22 -4.98 16.76
N PRO A 43 1.83 -6.28 16.81
CA PRO A 43 2.64 -7.36 16.26
C PRO A 43 2.64 -7.36 14.71
N GLY A 44 2.30 -6.22 14.10
CA GLY A 44 2.13 -6.08 12.67
C GLY A 44 3.50 -5.93 12.02
N ARG A 45 3.80 -6.85 11.10
CA ARG A 45 4.93 -6.77 10.16
C ARG A 45 5.01 -5.40 9.45
N TYR A 46 3.89 -4.68 9.41
CA TYR A 46 3.66 -3.42 8.73
C TYR A 46 3.26 -2.31 9.73
N SER A 47 3.98 -1.18 9.67
CA SER A 47 3.65 0.07 10.36
C SER A 47 3.25 1.11 9.32
N SER A 48 2.28 1.97 9.61
CA SER A 48 1.86 3.04 8.70
C SER A 48 3.04 3.88 8.23
N ASP A 49 3.95 4.24 9.14
CA ASP A 49 5.12 5.07 8.81
C ASP A 49 6.09 4.32 7.89
N ARG A 50 6.29 3.03 8.13
CA ARG A 50 7.16 2.17 7.29
C ARG A 50 6.55 1.94 5.91
N LEU A 51 5.23 1.78 5.86
CA LEU A 51 4.50 1.69 4.59
C LEU A 51 4.55 3.02 3.84
N ALA A 52 4.42 4.16 4.54
CA ALA A 52 4.52 5.48 3.93
C ALA A 52 5.91 5.72 3.35
N GLU A 53 6.98 5.34 4.06
CA GLU A 53 8.34 5.42 3.53
C GLU A 53 8.52 4.54 2.29
N LEU A 54 8.07 3.27 2.35
CA LEU A 54 8.14 2.38 1.20
C LEU A 54 7.33 2.91 0.01
N GLY A 55 6.13 3.42 0.27
CA GLY A 55 5.26 4.01 -0.73
C GLY A 55 5.84 5.27 -1.35
N ASN A 56 6.53 6.09 -0.57
CA ASN A 56 7.27 7.26 -1.06
C ASN A 56 8.36 6.86 -2.06
N GLN A 57 9.15 5.82 -1.75
CA GLN A 57 10.15 5.30 -2.69
C GLN A 57 9.51 4.71 -3.95
N ALA A 58 8.43 3.93 -3.79
CA ALA A 58 7.70 3.34 -4.91
C ALA A 58 7.08 4.41 -5.82
N LEU A 59 6.51 5.47 -5.25
CA LEU A 59 5.94 6.58 -5.99
C LEU A 59 7.01 7.35 -6.76
N ASN A 60 8.13 7.69 -6.11
CA ASN A 60 9.28 8.36 -6.75
C ASN A 60 9.81 7.55 -7.94
N LEU A 61 9.98 6.24 -7.77
CA LEU A 61 10.41 5.34 -8.84
C LEU A 61 9.40 5.35 -10.01
N THR A 62 8.11 5.22 -9.70
CA THR A 62 7.04 5.16 -10.69
C THR A 62 6.96 6.45 -11.51
N VAL A 63 6.99 7.62 -10.86
CA VAL A 63 6.98 8.92 -11.55
C VAL A 63 8.25 9.13 -12.36
N THR A 64 9.42 8.76 -11.81
CA THR A 64 10.69 8.84 -12.55
C THR A 64 10.66 7.99 -13.81
N GLN A 65 10.12 6.78 -13.74
CA GLN A 65 9.97 5.90 -14.90
C GLN A 65 8.98 6.45 -15.93
N TYR A 66 7.86 7.03 -15.48
CA TYR A 66 6.92 7.72 -16.34
C TYR A 66 7.61 8.84 -17.13
N LEU A 67 8.34 9.73 -16.44
CA LEU A 67 9.10 10.83 -17.06
C LEU A 67 10.21 10.33 -17.98
N PHE A 68 10.92 9.27 -17.61
CA PHE A 68 11.95 8.65 -18.45
C PHE A 68 11.38 8.09 -19.76
N SER A 69 10.11 7.65 -19.75
CA SER A 69 9.42 7.14 -20.93
C SER A 69 8.78 8.23 -21.81
N LYS A 70 8.74 9.49 -21.35
CA LYS A 70 8.17 10.61 -22.13
C LYS A 70 8.96 10.84 -23.41
N GLN A 71 8.26 11.32 -24.43
CA GLN A 71 8.86 11.85 -25.65
C GLN A 71 8.46 13.31 -25.86
N PRO A 72 9.42 14.20 -26.21
CA PRO A 72 10.86 13.94 -26.41
C PRO A 72 11.60 13.54 -25.12
N PRO A 73 12.75 12.83 -25.22
CA PRO A 73 13.48 12.38 -24.05
C PRO A 73 13.96 13.57 -23.22
N LEU A 74 13.68 13.53 -21.92
CA LEU A 74 14.13 14.52 -20.95
C LEU A 74 15.56 14.20 -20.48
N ASP A 75 16.33 15.24 -20.17
CA ASP A 75 17.61 15.07 -19.49
C ASP A 75 17.40 14.78 -17.99
N ALA A 76 18.47 14.36 -17.30
CA ALA A 76 18.38 13.93 -15.91
C ALA A 76 17.96 15.05 -14.95
N GLU A 77 18.37 16.29 -15.23
CA GLU A 77 18.03 17.46 -14.40
C GLU A 77 16.54 17.77 -14.51
N LYS A 78 16.00 17.83 -15.73
CA LYS A 78 14.56 18.03 -15.95
C LYS A 78 13.70 16.91 -15.41
N ILE A 79 14.15 15.66 -15.48
CA ILE A 79 13.42 14.54 -14.86
C ILE A 79 13.31 14.75 -13.34
N ALA A 80 14.37 15.23 -12.68
CA ALA A 80 14.34 15.51 -11.26
C ALA A 80 13.40 16.68 -10.92
N GLU A 81 13.47 17.77 -11.69
CA GLU A 81 12.62 18.96 -11.51
C GLU A 81 11.13 18.64 -11.74
N GLU A 82 10.78 17.99 -12.86
CA GLU A 82 9.38 17.61 -13.14
C GLU A 82 8.85 16.64 -12.09
N ARG A 83 9.68 15.70 -11.62
CA ARG A 83 9.27 14.76 -10.56
C ARG A 83 8.94 15.49 -9.27
N GLU A 84 9.78 16.43 -8.83
CA GLU A 84 9.52 17.20 -7.60
C GLU A 84 8.24 18.02 -7.71
N SER A 85 7.98 18.61 -8.89
CA SER A 85 6.73 19.34 -9.15
C SER A 85 5.50 18.42 -9.14
N ILE A 86 5.57 17.25 -9.77
CA ILE A 86 4.47 16.27 -9.80
C ILE A 86 4.18 15.72 -8.40
N LEU A 87 5.22 15.54 -7.57
CA LEU A 87 5.09 14.96 -6.23
C LEU A 87 4.86 16.00 -5.13
N GLU A 88 4.51 17.23 -5.49
CA GLU A 88 4.14 18.27 -4.53
C GLU A 88 2.90 17.86 -3.71
N GLU A 89 2.85 18.31 -2.46
CA GLU A 89 1.78 18.02 -1.49
C GLU A 89 0.39 18.34 -2.08
N ASP A 90 0.28 19.46 -2.80
CA ASP A 90 -0.97 19.91 -3.42
C ASP A 90 -1.46 18.96 -4.52
N THR A 91 -0.53 18.42 -5.31
CA THR A 91 -0.85 17.44 -6.36
C THR A 91 -1.32 16.12 -5.77
N ILE A 92 -0.65 15.63 -4.73
CA ILE A 92 -1.04 14.40 -4.03
C ILE A 92 -2.44 14.53 -3.42
N LEU A 93 -2.74 15.68 -2.81
CA LEU A 93 -4.07 15.94 -2.24
C LEU A 93 -5.14 16.07 -3.31
N ALA A 94 -4.81 16.69 -4.45
CA ALA A 94 -5.71 16.75 -5.60
C ALA A 94 -6.00 15.36 -6.18
N TRP A 95 -5.02 14.45 -6.22
CA TRP A 95 -5.25 13.05 -6.58
C TRP A 95 -6.17 12.35 -5.59
N LEU A 96 -5.99 12.59 -4.28
CA LEU A 96 -6.84 12.00 -3.26
C LEU A 96 -8.29 12.52 -3.34
N ASP A 97 -8.50 13.76 -3.76
CA ASP A 97 -9.83 14.33 -4.02
C ASP A 97 -10.59 13.63 -5.16
N LEU A 98 -9.89 12.90 -6.03
CA LEU A 98 -10.52 12.06 -7.05
C LEU A 98 -11.15 10.79 -6.48
N TYR A 99 -10.86 10.44 -5.21
CA TYR A 99 -11.34 9.25 -4.51
C TYR A 99 -12.10 9.63 -3.23
N PRO A 100 -13.27 10.28 -3.34
CA PRO A 100 -13.98 10.81 -2.18
C PRO A 100 -14.44 9.72 -1.21
N THR A 101 -14.75 8.52 -1.69
CA THR A 101 -15.20 7.40 -0.84
C THR A 101 -14.08 6.92 0.08
N GLU A 102 -12.89 6.69 -0.47
CA GLU A 102 -11.69 6.25 0.25
C GLU A 102 -11.22 7.34 1.22
N LYS A 103 -11.20 8.59 0.75
CA LYS A 103 -10.90 9.77 1.56
C LYS A 103 -11.87 9.89 2.73
N GLN A 104 -13.17 9.72 2.49
CA GLN A 104 -14.20 9.84 3.53
C GLN A 104 -14.20 8.65 4.50
N ARG A 105 -13.91 7.43 4.04
CA ARG A 105 -13.71 6.25 4.91
C ARG A 105 -12.59 6.52 5.92
N TYR A 106 -11.49 7.13 5.47
CA TYR A 106 -10.37 7.50 6.34
C TYR A 106 -10.72 8.66 7.28
N LEU A 107 -11.29 9.76 6.76
CA LEU A 107 -11.70 10.94 7.55
C LEU A 107 -12.78 10.63 8.59
N ALA A 108 -13.69 9.68 8.32
CA ALA A 108 -14.68 9.25 9.30
C ALA A 108 -14.05 8.69 10.58
N ARG A 109 -12.83 8.16 10.48
CA ARG A 109 -12.05 7.66 11.62
C ARG A 109 -11.20 8.76 12.26
N TYR A 110 -10.74 9.71 11.45
CA TYR A 110 -9.85 10.79 11.85
C TYR A 110 -10.31 12.14 11.26
N PRO A 111 -11.29 12.81 11.90
CA PRO A 111 -11.97 13.97 11.31
C PRO A 111 -11.11 15.24 11.23
N ASN A 112 -9.98 15.29 11.93
CA ASN A 112 -9.15 16.49 12.08
C ASN A 112 -7.75 16.33 11.48
N LEU A 113 -7.63 15.62 10.34
CA LEU A 113 -6.33 15.46 9.69
C LEU A 113 -5.81 16.76 9.09
N ASN A 114 -4.52 16.99 9.25
CA ASN A 114 -3.81 17.99 8.47
C ASN A 114 -3.41 17.46 7.09
N ARG A 115 -2.98 18.38 6.21
CA ARG A 115 -2.58 18.09 4.83
C ARG A 115 -1.44 17.05 4.72
N LYS A 116 -0.46 17.13 5.62
CA LYS A 116 0.67 16.19 5.68
C LYS A 116 0.23 14.79 6.05
N GLU A 117 -0.68 14.65 7.01
CA GLU A 117 -1.22 13.36 7.42
C GLU A 117 -2.04 12.70 6.29
N MET A 118 -2.72 13.50 5.47
CA MET A 118 -3.44 13.00 4.29
C MET A 118 -2.47 12.50 3.21
N CYS A 119 -1.34 13.17 3.04
CA CYS A 119 -0.27 12.69 2.16
C CYS A 119 0.37 11.42 2.70
N LEU A 120 0.64 11.34 4.00
CA LEU A 120 1.15 10.13 4.65
C LEU A 120 0.18 8.95 4.50
N PHE A 121 -1.14 9.19 4.56
CA PHE A 121 -2.14 8.17 4.25
C PHE A 121 -2.03 7.68 2.81
N PHE A 122 -1.93 8.59 1.83
CA PHE A 122 -1.79 8.22 0.44
C PHE A 122 -0.50 7.40 0.19
N LEU A 123 0.60 7.82 0.80
CA LEU A 123 1.89 7.12 0.73
C LEU A 123 1.82 5.75 1.41
N SER A 124 1.22 5.64 2.59
CA SER A 124 1.08 4.35 3.29
C SER A 124 0.22 3.37 2.49
N TYR A 125 -0.79 3.87 1.79
CA TYR A 125 -1.58 3.10 0.85
C TYR A 125 -0.75 2.56 -0.32
N ILE A 126 0.05 3.40 -0.98
CA ILE A 126 0.97 2.96 -2.05
C ILE A 126 1.93 1.89 -1.53
N GLY A 127 2.47 2.07 -0.32
CA GLY A 127 3.33 1.08 0.31
C GLY A 127 2.62 -0.26 0.54
N ALA A 128 1.34 -0.24 0.94
CA ALA A 128 0.56 -1.45 1.10
C ALA A 128 0.25 -2.15 -0.23
N VAL A 129 -0.08 -1.39 -1.28
CA VAL A 129 -0.22 -1.92 -2.65
C VAL A 129 1.08 -2.57 -3.10
N PHE A 130 2.23 -1.96 -2.77
CA PHE A 130 3.54 -2.50 -3.10
C PHE A 130 3.83 -3.84 -2.42
N VAL A 131 3.53 -3.94 -1.13
CA VAL A 131 3.72 -5.17 -0.35
C VAL A 131 2.77 -6.27 -0.82
N SER A 132 1.50 -5.93 -1.03
CA SER A 132 0.45 -6.92 -1.38
C SER A 132 0.65 -7.54 -2.76
N ASN A 133 1.18 -6.78 -3.72
CA ASN A 133 1.30 -7.24 -5.11
C ASN A 133 2.73 -7.69 -5.51
N GLY A 134 3.73 -7.51 -4.63
CA GLY A 134 5.09 -8.00 -4.85
C GLY A 134 5.69 -7.56 -6.19
N MET A 135 6.08 -8.53 -7.03
CA MET A 135 6.65 -8.28 -8.37
C MET A 135 5.62 -7.71 -9.37
N SER A 136 4.33 -7.95 -9.16
CA SER A 136 3.25 -7.46 -10.03
C SER A 136 2.85 -6.02 -9.71
N THR A 137 3.42 -5.42 -8.66
CA THR A 137 3.14 -4.04 -8.27
C THR A 137 3.47 -3.03 -9.36
N HIS A 138 4.58 -3.24 -10.07
CA HIS A 138 5.10 -2.25 -11.02
C HIS A 138 4.07 -1.84 -12.09
N PRO A 139 3.46 -2.75 -12.87
CA PRO A 139 2.45 -2.36 -13.86
C PRO A 139 1.18 -1.76 -13.23
N ILE A 140 0.82 -2.16 -12.01
CA ILE A 140 -0.35 -1.62 -11.29
C ILE A 140 -0.12 -0.14 -10.96
N LEU A 141 1.02 0.17 -10.33
CA LEU A 141 1.37 1.55 -9.99
C LEU A 141 1.64 2.39 -11.23
N ALA A 142 2.33 1.86 -12.24
CA ALA A 142 2.63 2.58 -13.46
C ALA A 142 1.37 3.05 -14.20
N ASN A 143 0.38 2.16 -14.34
CA ASN A 143 -0.89 2.51 -14.97
C ASN A 143 -1.68 3.50 -14.11
N TRP A 144 -1.84 3.21 -12.81
CA TRP A 144 -2.65 4.03 -11.92
C TRP A 144 -2.06 5.45 -11.73
N ILE A 145 -0.77 5.56 -11.41
CA ILE A 145 -0.10 6.86 -11.23
C ILE A 145 0.05 7.59 -12.57
N GLY A 146 0.32 6.89 -13.67
CA GLY A 146 0.35 7.49 -15.00
C GLY A 146 -0.98 8.18 -15.37
N ASP A 147 -2.10 7.51 -15.12
CA ASP A 147 -3.44 8.07 -15.35
C ASP A 147 -3.72 9.29 -14.45
N LEU A 148 -3.24 9.28 -13.21
CA LEU A 148 -3.36 10.40 -12.28
C LEU A 148 -2.56 11.63 -12.74
N ILE A 149 -1.33 11.43 -13.23
CA ILE A 149 -0.50 12.51 -13.77
C ILE A 149 -1.17 13.10 -15.02
N LEU A 150 -1.62 12.27 -15.95
CA LEU A 150 -2.29 12.73 -17.17
C LEU A 150 -3.55 13.55 -16.87
N LYS A 151 -4.35 13.14 -15.88
CA LYS A 151 -5.53 13.91 -15.48
C LYS A 151 -5.18 15.23 -14.76
N ALA A 152 -4.08 15.29 -14.03
CA ALA A 152 -3.59 16.53 -13.42
C ALA A 152 -3.12 17.53 -14.48
N ASP A 153 -2.38 17.07 -15.49
CA ASP A 153 -1.94 17.89 -16.64
C ASP A 153 -3.14 18.47 -17.43
N ILE A 154 -4.23 17.69 -17.57
CA ILE A 154 -5.47 18.16 -18.21
C ILE A 154 -6.15 19.26 -17.39
N ARG A 155 -6.16 19.18 -16.06
CA ARG A 155 -6.76 20.24 -15.22
C ARG A 155 -5.99 21.55 -15.31
N ILE A 156 -4.66 21.49 -15.43
CA ILE A 156 -3.81 22.68 -15.59
C ILE A 156 -4.01 23.31 -16.98
N SER A 157 -4.07 22.50 -18.05
CA SER A 157 -4.25 22.99 -19.43
C SER A 157 -5.65 23.53 -19.74
N ILE A 158 -6.69 23.15 -18.99
CA ILE A 158 -8.03 23.76 -19.14
C ILE A 158 -8.13 25.13 -18.46
N ILE A 159 -7.32 25.38 -17.42
CA ILE A 159 -7.30 26.65 -16.67
C ILE A 159 -6.37 27.66 -17.35
N SER A 160 -5.24 27.19 -17.87
CA SER A 160 -4.29 27.99 -18.65
C SER A 160 -4.54 27.74 -20.13
N GLY A 161 -5.38 28.56 -20.77
CA GLY A 161 -5.70 28.48 -22.19
C GLY A 161 -4.51 28.82 -23.10
N ASP A 162 -3.45 28.01 -23.06
CA ASP A 162 -2.27 28.18 -23.90
C ASP A 162 -2.27 27.19 -25.06
N GLU A 163 -2.35 27.78 -26.26
CA GLU A 163 -2.21 27.14 -27.54
C GLU A 163 -0.74 26.72 -27.77
N PRO A 164 -0.42 25.45 -28.03
CA PRO A 164 0.95 25.04 -28.29
C PRO A 164 1.38 25.48 -29.71
N SER A 165 2.09 26.60 -29.74
CA SER A 165 2.80 27.12 -30.91
C SER A 165 3.96 26.20 -31.29
N SER A 166 3.79 25.55 -32.44
CA SER A 166 4.82 24.78 -33.14
C SER A 166 6.02 25.64 -33.54
N SER A 167 7.23 25.29 -33.09
CA SER A 167 8.47 25.70 -33.78
C SER A 167 9.46 24.55 -33.83
N ALA A 168 9.57 23.97 -35.03
CA ALA A 168 10.56 22.98 -35.40
C ALA A 168 11.83 23.71 -35.88
N HIS A 169 12.95 23.51 -35.17
CA HIS A 169 14.28 23.78 -35.73
C HIS A 169 15.17 22.56 -35.61
N LYS A 170 15.43 21.96 -36.78
CA LYS A 170 16.41 20.90 -37.02
C LYS A 170 17.82 21.46 -36.91
N SER A 171 18.73 20.73 -36.28
CA SER A 171 20.17 20.75 -36.61
C SER A 171 20.89 19.48 -36.08
N PRO A 172 22.02 19.08 -36.71
CA PRO A 172 22.49 17.70 -36.83
C PRO A 172 23.52 17.29 -35.74
N PRO A 173 23.92 16.00 -35.65
CA PRO A 173 24.75 15.49 -34.55
C PRO A 173 26.24 15.70 -34.84
N PRO A 174 27.10 15.85 -33.81
CA PRO A 174 28.51 15.57 -33.94
C PRO A 174 28.79 14.10 -33.57
N VAL A 175 29.44 13.42 -34.51
CA VAL A 175 30.18 12.17 -34.33
C VAL A 175 31.48 12.45 -33.55
N TYR A 176 31.99 11.42 -32.85
CA TYR A 176 33.39 11.12 -32.45
C TYR A 176 33.47 10.78 -30.94
N ILE A 177 34.30 9.88 -30.41
CA ILE A 177 35.24 8.84 -30.89
C ILE A 177 35.41 7.89 -29.71
N SER A 178 35.62 6.61 -30.03
CA SER A 178 36.01 5.55 -29.11
C SER A 178 37.35 5.85 -28.40
N GLY A 179 37.47 5.57 -27.10
CA GLY A 179 38.76 5.73 -26.42
C GLY A 179 38.81 5.32 -24.95
N SER A 180 39.32 4.12 -24.75
CA SER A 180 40.25 3.74 -23.67
C SER A 180 39.69 3.38 -22.28
N SER A 181 39.65 2.06 -22.09
CA SER A 181 40.13 1.28 -20.94
C SER A 181 40.90 2.01 -19.84
N TYR A 182 40.42 1.86 -18.61
CA TYR A 182 41.25 1.94 -17.41
C TYR A 182 41.10 0.64 -16.62
N SER A 183 42.23 -0.05 -16.48
CA SER A 183 42.43 -1.20 -15.62
C SER A 183 42.26 -0.78 -14.15
N LEU A 184 41.50 -1.57 -13.38
CA LEU A 184 41.52 -1.49 -11.92
C LEU A 184 42.10 -2.78 -11.34
N THR A 185 43.28 -2.61 -10.77
CA THR A 185 44.08 -3.51 -9.96
C THR A 185 43.31 -3.94 -8.69
N THR A 186 43.17 -5.26 -8.50
CA THR A 186 43.03 -5.95 -7.19
C THR A 186 44.28 -5.71 -6.32
N PRO A 187 44.24 -5.69 -4.96
CA PRO A 187 43.97 -6.89 -4.10
C PRO A 187 43.44 -6.54 -2.66
N PRO A 188 43.53 -7.40 -1.61
CA PRO A 188 43.49 -8.87 -1.52
C PRO A 188 42.36 -9.41 -0.59
N LEU A 189 42.08 -10.71 -0.76
CA LEU A 189 41.31 -11.59 0.12
C LEU A 189 42.07 -11.92 1.42
N THR A 190 41.38 -11.94 2.57
CA THR A 190 41.62 -12.84 3.72
C THR A 190 40.30 -13.01 4.52
N PRO A 191 40.19 -13.93 5.50
CA PRO A 191 39.75 -15.31 5.28
C PRO A 191 38.42 -15.63 5.99
N ALA A 192 37.87 -16.78 5.61
CA ALA A 192 36.66 -17.38 6.14
C ALA A 192 36.64 -17.51 7.68
N ASN A 193 35.51 -17.15 8.28
CA ASN A 193 35.04 -17.78 9.51
C ASN A 193 33.57 -18.17 9.32
N SER A 194 33.35 -19.48 9.27
CA SER A 194 32.05 -20.14 9.22
C SER A 194 31.27 -19.97 10.55
N PRO A 195 29.93 -19.99 10.50
CA PRO A 195 29.08 -19.79 11.68
C PRO A 195 28.96 -21.08 12.53
N PRO A 196 28.81 -20.98 13.86
CA PRO A 196 28.22 -22.05 14.65
C PRO A 196 26.68 -21.93 14.64
N SER A 197 26.03 -23.04 14.31
CA SER A 197 24.59 -23.26 14.45
C SER A 197 24.21 -23.56 15.91
N SER A 198 22.94 -23.27 16.25
CA SER A 198 22.06 -23.86 17.30
C SER A 198 21.57 -22.86 18.38
N PRO A 199 20.44 -23.13 19.07
CA PRO A 199 19.13 -23.50 18.56
C PRO A 199 18.00 -22.58 19.10
N SER A 200 16.85 -22.64 18.43
CA SER A 200 15.56 -22.09 18.87
C SER A 200 15.25 -22.27 20.35
N SER A 201 14.86 -21.18 21.01
CA SER A 201 13.95 -21.19 22.17
C SER A 201 13.28 -19.82 22.28
N ALA A 202 12.42 -19.52 21.30
CA ALA A 202 11.47 -18.42 21.42
C ALA A 202 10.30 -18.89 22.30
N GLY A 203 10.43 -18.68 23.61
CA GLY A 203 9.26 -18.69 24.48
C GLY A 203 8.36 -17.51 24.11
N PRO A 204 7.03 -17.69 23.98
CA PRO A 204 6.15 -16.57 23.66
C PRO A 204 5.97 -15.74 24.93
N SER A 205 6.50 -14.51 24.93
CA SER A 205 6.21 -13.51 25.94
C SER A 205 4.68 -13.31 26.03
N PRO A 206 4.06 -13.54 27.19
CA PRO A 206 2.65 -13.26 27.38
C PRO A 206 2.53 -11.73 27.44
N LEU A 207 1.77 -11.10 26.52
CA LEU A 207 1.13 -9.77 26.68
C LEU A 207 0.64 -9.10 25.36
N THR A 208 0.63 -9.77 24.21
CA THR A 208 0.02 -9.24 22.96
C THR A 208 -1.51 -9.41 22.97
N ARG A 209 -2.24 -8.30 23.21
CA ARG A 209 -3.65 -8.27 23.64
C ARG A 209 -4.64 -7.74 22.55
N ASP A 210 -5.59 -8.58 22.12
CA ASP A 210 -7.01 -8.32 21.73
C ASP A 210 -7.43 -7.36 20.59
N LYS A 211 -6.65 -7.11 19.53
CA LYS A 211 -7.07 -6.14 18.48
C LYS A 211 -8.05 -6.68 17.41
N THR A 212 -7.89 -7.92 16.95
CA THR A 212 -8.81 -8.57 16.00
C THR A 212 -10.22 -8.68 16.57
N LEU A 213 -10.32 -9.02 17.86
CA LEU A 213 -11.60 -9.16 18.56
C LEU A 213 -12.33 -7.82 18.64
N LEU A 214 -11.60 -6.73 18.90
CA LEU A 214 -12.17 -5.38 18.93
C LEU A 214 -12.71 -4.96 17.56
N LEU A 215 -11.94 -5.19 16.48
CA LEU A 215 -12.36 -4.86 15.11
C LEU A 215 -13.65 -5.61 14.74
N VAL A 216 -13.65 -6.94 14.93
CA VAL A 216 -14.79 -7.78 14.57
C VAL A 216 -16.03 -7.42 15.40
N ASN A 217 -15.86 -7.20 16.71
CA ASN A 217 -16.98 -6.77 17.55
C ASN A 217 -17.50 -5.36 17.19
N GLN A 218 -16.62 -4.46 16.75
CA GLN A 218 -17.01 -3.12 16.32
C GLN A 218 -17.80 -3.16 15.01
N ILE A 219 -17.34 -3.92 14.02
CA ILE A 219 -18.03 -4.05 12.72
C ILE A 219 -19.35 -4.81 12.89
N ALA A 220 -19.39 -5.82 13.75
CA ALA A 220 -20.63 -6.52 14.10
C ALA A 220 -21.70 -5.53 14.59
N ARG A 221 -21.35 -4.65 15.53
CA ARG A 221 -22.25 -3.60 16.02
C ARG A 221 -22.67 -2.60 14.95
N GLN A 222 -21.75 -2.20 14.07
CA GLN A 222 -22.06 -1.27 12.97
C GLN A 222 -23.02 -1.89 11.93
N LYS A 223 -22.87 -3.19 11.66
CA LYS A 223 -23.72 -3.93 10.72
C LYS A 223 -24.97 -4.53 11.38
N GLY A 224 -25.17 -4.32 12.68
CA GLY A 224 -26.32 -4.83 13.43
C GLY A 224 -26.31 -6.35 13.64
N VAL A 225 -25.14 -6.98 13.55
CA VAL A 225 -24.91 -8.42 13.71
C VAL A 225 -24.57 -8.72 15.17
N ASP A 226 -25.28 -9.66 15.79
CA ASP A 226 -24.96 -10.11 17.15
C ASP A 226 -23.83 -11.13 17.10
N ILE A 227 -22.83 -10.97 17.98
CA ILE A 227 -21.62 -11.79 17.98
C ILE A 227 -21.43 -12.51 19.31
N GLN A 228 -21.32 -13.83 19.26
CA GLN A 228 -21.13 -14.70 20.40
C GLN A 228 -19.92 -15.61 20.19
N TYR A 229 -19.13 -15.82 21.24
CA TYR A 229 -17.99 -16.72 21.21
C TYR A 229 -18.22 -17.85 22.19
N VAL A 230 -18.20 -19.09 21.69
CA VAL A 230 -18.37 -20.31 22.47
C VAL A 230 -17.03 -21.03 22.54
N ASP A 231 -16.45 -21.11 23.73
CA ASP A 231 -15.19 -21.80 23.98
C ASP A 231 -15.40 -23.23 24.49
N GLU A 232 -14.74 -24.19 23.83
CA GLU A 232 -14.71 -25.59 24.20
C GLU A 232 -13.26 -26.00 24.52
N ARG A 233 -13.05 -26.67 25.66
CA ARG A 233 -11.76 -27.31 25.96
C ARG A 233 -11.78 -28.72 25.39
N LYS A 234 -11.05 -28.96 24.29
CA LYS A 234 -11.06 -30.28 23.63
C LYS A 234 -10.10 -31.32 24.22
N GLY A 235 -9.35 -30.96 25.26
CA GLY A 235 -8.37 -31.84 25.89
C GLY A 235 -6.94 -31.49 25.48
N GLY A 236 -5.97 -32.27 25.96
CA GLY A 236 -4.53 -31.99 25.84
C GLY A 236 -3.81 -32.50 27.08
N LEU A 237 -2.54 -32.87 26.95
CA LEU A 237 -1.71 -33.24 28.10
C LEU A 237 -1.72 -32.08 29.12
N ASP A 238 -1.57 -32.35 30.42
CA ASP A 238 -1.65 -31.31 31.48
C ASP A 238 -0.71 -30.10 31.26
N HIS A 239 0.30 -30.26 30.40
CA HIS A 239 1.25 -29.22 30.01
C HIS A 239 0.96 -28.51 28.66
N VAL A 240 -0.01 -28.97 27.84
CA VAL A 240 -0.42 -28.34 26.57
C VAL A 240 -1.95 -28.45 26.37
N PRO A 241 -2.75 -27.52 26.92
CA PRO A 241 -4.20 -27.54 26.72
C PRO A 241 -4.58 -27.08 25.30
N GLU A 242 -5.42 -27.85 24.60
CA GLU A 242 -6.04 -27.43 23.34
C GLU A 242 -7.40 -26.76 23.61
N TRP A 243 -7.54 -25.53 23.12
CA TRP A 243 -8.77 -24.77 23.16
C TRP A 243 -9.30 -24.60 21.75
N VAL A 244 -10.60 -24.80 21.61
CA VAL A 244 -11.34 -24.50 20.39
C VAL A 244 -12.38 -23.44 20.71
N VAL A 245 -12.50 -22.43 19.87
CA VAL A 245 -13.50 -21.37 20.02
C VAL A 245 -14.26 -21.26 18.72
N HIS A 246 -15.58 -21.22 18.82
CA HIS A 246 -16.49 -20.99 17.71
C HIS A 246 -17.03 -19.56 17.81
N CYS A 247 -16.95 -18.81 16.72
CA CYS A 247 -17.51 -17.48 16.58
C CYS A 247 -18.86 -17.58 15.87
N LEU A 248 -19.94 -17.34 16.62
CA LEU A 248 -21.30 -17.30 16.10
C LEU A 248 -21.68 -15.85 15.81
N MET A 249 -22.23 -15.62 14.63
CA MET A 249 -22.81 -14.34 14.23
C MET A 249 -24.26 -14.58 13.84
N ASP A 250 -25.19 -13.89 14.52
CA ASP A 250 -26.64 -14.13 14.43
C ASP A 250 -27.03 -15.61 14.65
N GLY A 251 -26.33 -16.28 15.58
CA GLY A 251 -26.55 -17.68 15.92
C GLY A 251 -25.98 -18.70 14.91
N GLN A 252 -25.35 -18.26 13.82
CA GLN A 252 -24.67 -19.13 12.87
C GLN A 252 -23.16 -19.13 13.10
N GLU A 253 -22.53 -20.31 13.12
CA GLU A 253 -21.08 -20.41 13.16
C GLU A 253 -20.48 -19.84 11.86
N LYS A 254 -19.65 -18.81 12.00
CA LYS A 254 -18.96 -18.13 10.89
C LYS A 254 -17.45 -18.29 10.94
N GLY A 255 -16.90 -18.71 12.08
CA GLY A 255 -15.46 -18.96 12.19
C GLY A 255 -15.14 -19.89 13.34
N CYS A 256 -14.07 -20.67 13.17
CA CYS A 256 -13.55 -21.58 14.17
C CYS A 256 -12.08 -21.20 14.45
N GLY A 257 -11.62 -21.43 15.67
CA GLY A 257 -10.24 -21.12 16.00
C GLY A 257 -9.72 -22.07 17.04
N ARG A 258 -8.45 -22.47 16.87
CA ARG A 258 -7.76 -23.38 17.77
C ARG A 258 -6.53 -22.70 18.35
N GLY A 259 -6.18 -23.05 19.58
CA GLY A 259 -5.00 -22.49 20.21
C GLY A 259 -4.61 -23.19 21.51
N SER A 260 -3.37 -22.95 21.93
CA SER A 260 -2.83 -23.40 23.23
C SER A 260 -3.47 -22.69 24.43
N ASN A 261 -4.31 -21.69 24.19
CA ASN A 261 -5.15 -21.02 25.18
C ASN A 261 -6.46 -20.53 24.54
N LYS A 262 -7.50 -20.32 25.36
CA LYS A 262 -8.82 -19.79 24.92
C LYS A 262 -8.70 -18.56 24.03
N ARG A 263 -7.70 -17.73 24.31
CA ARG A 263 -7.53 -16.44 23.66
C ARG A 263 -7.07 -16.57 22.21
N ILE A 264 -6.02 -17.35 21.95
CA ILE A 264 -5.52 -17.60 20.59
C ILE A 264 -6.62 -18.23 19.75
N ALA A 265 -7.33 -19.20 20.31
CA ALA A 265 -8.49 -19.81 19.69
C ALA A 265 -9.57 -18.77 19.35
N LYS A 266 -9.88 -17.84 20.27
CA LYS A 266 -10.87 -16.79 20.05
C LYS A 266 -10.48 -15.79 18.96
N ILE A 267 -9.21 -15.37 18.93
CA ILE A 267 -8.69 -14.45 17.90
C ILE A 267 -8.77 -15.10 16.51
N GLN A 268 -8.40 -16.38 16.42
CA GLN A 268 -8.45 -17.12 15.16
C GLN A 268 -9.89 -17.30 14.69
N ALA A 269 -10.83 -17.62 15.59
CA ALA A 269 -12.25 -17.72 15.27
C ALA A 269 -12.84 -16.39 14.77
N ALA A 270 -12.44 -15.27 15.37
CA ALA A 270 -12.86 -13.94 14.93
C ALA A 270 -12.32 -13.59 13.54
N ARG A 271 -11.08 -13.97 13.22
CA ARG A 271 -10.47 -13.77 11.90
C ARG A 271 -11.21 -14.57 10.82
N GLU A 272 -11.50 -15.84 11.08
CA GLU A 272 -12.27 -16.66 10.13
C GLU A 272 -13.68 -16.10 9.91
N ALA A 273 -14.35 -15.64 10.97
CA ALA A 273 -15.67 -15.03 10.86
C ALA A 273 -15.64 -13.70 10.08
N TYR A 274 -14.60 -12.88 10.24
CA TYR A 274 -14.41 -11.66 9.47
C TYR A 274 -14.32 -11.93 7.96
N MET A 275 -13.57 -12.96 7.57
CA MET A 275 -13.43 -13.39 6.18
C MET A 275 -14.74 -13.98 5.65
N ALA A 276 -15.38 -14.88 6.40
CA ALA A 276 -16.62 -15.54 6.01
C ALA A 276 -17.78 -14.56 5.80
N MET A 277 -17.77 -13.43 6.52
CA MET A 277 -18.78 -12.38 6.37
C MET A 277 -18.50 -11.39 5.24
N GLY A 278 -17.36 -11.52 4.53
CA GLY A 278 -16.99 -10.59 3.46
C GLY A 278 -16.80 -9.16 3.97
N TRP A 279 -16.30 -8.98 5.20
CA TRP A 279 -16.07 -7.64 5.75
C TRP A 279 -14.75 -7.01 5.27
N ASN A 280 -14.11 -7.63 4.26
CA ASN A 280 -12.86 -7.21 3.63
C ASN A 280 -13.06 -6.37 2.35
N ASP A 281 -14.30 -6.04 1.97
CA ASP A 281 -14.68 -5.25 0.79
C ASP A 281 -15.12 -3.80 1.16
#